data_AF-A0A2N3YIL4-F1
#
_entry.id   AF-A0A2N3YIL4-F1
#
_cell.length_a   1.000
_cell.length_b   1.000
_cell.length_c   1.000
_cell.angle_alpha   90.00
_cell.angle_beta   90.00
_cell.angle_gamma   90.00
#
_symmetry.space_group_name_H-M   'P 1'
#
loop_
_entity.id
_entity.type
_entity.pdbx_description
1 polymer ?
#
loop_
_entity_poly.entity_id
_entity_poly.type
_entity_poly.pdbx_seq_one_letter_code
_entity_poly.pdbx_strand_id
1 'polypeptide(L)'
;MRTGSLLEWAQLLGVGPDDLPAQTRALVRGVDILDEAIVALRAMLHTCPDRELDRAVMQLERQVAEVAGLLREVHQDVVRELS
;
A
#
# COMPACT_ATOMS: atom_id res chain seq x y z
N MET A 1 11.27 -13.66 -3.31
CA MET A 1 10.73 -13.26 -4.63
C MET A 1 11.77 -13.54 -5.69
N ARG A 2 11.39 -13.99 -6.90
CA ARG A 2 12.35 -14.02 -8.02
C ARG A 2 12.76 -12.57 -8.28
N THR A 3 14.05 -12.27 -8.15
CA THR A 3 14.66 -11.00 -8.51
C THR A 3 14.57 -10.85 -10.02
N GLY A 4 13.42 -10.41 -10.51
CA GLY A 4 13.31 -9.94 -11.87
C GLY A 4 13.98 -8.57 -11.97
N SER A 5 14.75 -8.33 -13.02
CA SER A 5 15.45 -7.05 -13.21
C SER A 5 14.43 -5.89 -13.30
N LEU A 6 14.81 -4.68 -12.90
CA LEU A 6 14.01 -3.45 -13.11
C LEU A 6 13.35 -3.37 -14.50
N LEU A 7 14.03 -3.84 -15.54
CA LEU A 7 13.49 -3.85 -16.90
C LEU A 7 12.29 -4.78 -17.05
N GLU A 8 12.31 -5.95 -16.40
CA GLU A 8 11.18 -6.89 -16.39
C GLU A 8 9.99 -6.32 -15.62
N TRP A 9 10.25 -5.60 -14.53
CA TRP A 9 9.21 -4.87 -13.78
C TRP A 9 8.61 -3.73 -14.60
N ALA A 10 9.46 -2.95 -15.27
CA ALA A 10 9.05 -1.86 -16.15
C ALA A 10 8.16 -2.39 -17.29
N GLN A 11 8.55 -3.50 -17.91
CA GLN A 11 7.77 -4.17 -18.95
C GLN A 11 6.43 -4.71 -18.43
N LEU A 12 6.41 -5.35 -17.25
CA LEU A 12 5.17 -5.86 -16.64
C LEU A 12 4.18 -4.74 -16.31
N LEU A 13 4.69 -3.60 -15.84
CA LEU A 13 3.88 -2.44 -15.47
C LEU A 13 3.58 -1.51 -16.66
N GLY A 14 4.15 -1.79 -17.84
CA GLY A 14 3.96 -0.97 -19.03
C GLY A 14 4.53 0.45 -18.90
N VAL A 15 5.58 0.62 -18.11
CA VAL A 15 6.23 1.92 -17.85
C VAL A 15 7.71 1.92 -18.22
N GLY A 16 8.30 3.11 -18.35
CA GLY A 16 9.75 3.23 -18.42
C GLY A 16 10.41 2.81 -17.10
N PRO A 17 11.64 2.27 -17.13
CA PRO A 17 12.37 1.93 -15.90
C PRO A 17 12.60 3.15 -14.99
N ASP A 18 12.78 4.34 -15.58
CA ASP A 18 12.92 5.61 -14.86
C ASP A 18 11.61 6.06 -14.16
N ASP A 19 10.46 5.54 -14.59
CA ASP A 19 9.14 5.89 -14.03
C ASP A 19 8.72 4.99 -12.86
N LEU A 20 9.38 3.83 -12.68
CA LEU A 20 9.08 2.86 -11.63
C LEU A 20 9.12 3.45 -10.21
N PRO A 21 10.10 4.31 -9.83
CA PRO A 21 10.10 4.97 -8.53
C PRO A 21 8.88 5.86 -8.31
N ALA A 22 8.44 6.56 -9.35
CA ALA A 22 7.31 7.47 -9.27
C ALA A 22 5.98 6.70 -9.13
N GLN A 23 5.82 5.62 -9.90
CA GLN A 23 4.69 4.70 -9.82
C GLN A 23 4.57 4.05 -8.44
N THR A 24 5.64 3.42 -7.94
CA THR A 24 5.64 2.77 -6.63
C THR A 24 5.41 3.77 -5.49
N ARG A 25 5.97 4.98 -5.58
CA ARG A 25 5.68 6.07 -4.63
C ARG A 25 4.23 6.53 -4.68
N ALA A 26 3.59 6.53 -5.85
CA ALA A 26 2.17 6.85 -5.96
C ALA A 26 1.29 5.81 -5.25
N LEU A 27 1.64 4.52 -5.37
CA LEU A 27 0.96 3.44 -4.64
C LEU A 27 1.13 3.57 -3.13
N VAL A 28 2.35 3.86 -2.65
CA VAL A 28 2.59 4.12 -1.21
C VAL A 28 1.73 5.28 -0.70
N ARG A 29 1.66 6.39 -1.44
CA ARG A 29 0.78 7.51 -1.06
C ARG A 29 -0.70 7.13 -1.08
N GLY A 30 -1.13 6.32 -2.03
CA GLY A 30 -2.51 5.86 -2.12
C GLY A 30 -2.92 5.02 -0.90
N VAL A 31 -2.04 4.13 -0.44
CA VAL A 31 -2.32 3.30 0.73
C VAL A 31 -2.26 4.10 2.03
N ASP A 32 -1.37 5.10 2.15
CA ASP A 32 -1.34 6.00 3.31
C ASP A 32 -2.65 6.79 3.45
N ILE A 33 -3.21 7.30 2.34
CA ILE A 33 -4.51 7.97 2.33
C ILE A 33 -5.65 7.02 2.76
N LEU A 34 -5.60 5.76 2.30
CA LEU A 34 -6.59 4.76 2.67
C LEU A 34 -6.52 4.42 4.17
N ASP A 35 -5.32 4.30 4.72
CA ASP A 35 -5.09 4.07 6.15
C ASP A 35 -5.65 5.22 6.99
N GLU A 36 -5.38 6.47 6.61
CA GLU A 36 -5.96 7.66 7.25
C GLU A 36 -7.49 7.66 7.24
N ALA A 37 -8.10 7.27 6.11
CA ALA A 37 -9.55 7.18 5.98
C ALA A 37 -10.15 6.09 6.90
N ILE A 38 -9.45 4.97 7.07
CA ILE A 38 -9.89 3.89 7.97
C ILE A 38 -9.78 4.30 9.44
N VAL A 39 -8.69 4.98 9.81
CA VAL A 39 -8.52 5.53 11.17
C VAL A 39 -9.65 6.53 11.48
N ALA A 40 -9.99 7.40 10.52
CA ALA A 40 -11.11 8.32 10.67
C ALA A 40 -12.45 7.60 10.82
N LEU A 41 -12.70 6.56 10.00
CA LEU A 41 -13.90 5.72 10.10
C LEU A 41 -14.00 5.05 11.48
N ARG A 42 -12.91 4.49 11.99
CA ARG A 42 -12.86 3.88 13.32
C ARG A 42 -13.12 4.89 14.44
N ALA A 43 -12.59 6.11 14.32
CA ALA A 43 -12.86 7.18 15.28
C ALA A 43 -14.34 7.57 15.30
N MET A 44 -14.99 7.62 14.13
CA MET A 44 -16.44 7.87 14.04
C MET A 44 -17.27 6.74 14.65
N LEU A 45 -16.80 5.51 14.54
CA LEU A 45 -17.50 4.32 15.03
C LEU A 45 -17.17 3.95 16.48
N HIS A 46 -16.36 4.75 17.19
CA HIS A 46 -15.94 4.46 18.57
C HIS A 46 -17.12 4.28 19.56
N THR A 47 -18.30 4.79 19.23
CA THR A 47 -19.53 4.66 20.02
C THR A 47 -20.59 3.77 19.35
N CYS A 48 -20.24 3.08 18.25
CA CYS A 48 -21.17 2.25 17.51
C CYS A 48 -21.53 0.98 18.31
N PRO A 49 -22.83 0.71 18.57
CA PRO A 49 -23.25 -0.52 19.24
C PRO A 49 -23.16 -1.76 18.34
N ASP A 50 -22.93 -1.57 17.03
CA ASP A 50 -22.82 -2.65 16.05
C ASP A 50 -21.43 -3.31 16.08
N ARG A 51 -21.40 -4.52 16.68
CA ARG A 51 -20.18 -5.32 16.81
C ARG A 51 -19.71 -5.96 15.51
N GLU A 52 -20.59 -6.14 14.53
CA GLU A 52 -20.19 -6.69 13.22
C GLU A 52 -19.47 -5.63 12.41
N LEU A 53 -19.98 -4.40 12.43
CA LEU A 53 -19.34 -3.25 11.78
C LEU A 53 -17.96 -2.95 12.38
N ASP A 54 -17.85 -2.95 13.71
CA ASP A 54 -16.56 -2.76 14.41
C ASP A 54 -15.52 -3.81 13.97
N ARG A 55 -15.91 -5.09 13.94
CA ARG A 55 -15.03 -6.19 13.48
C ARG A 55 -14.61 -6.03 12.02
N ALA A 56 -15.54 -5.64 11.15
CA ALA A 56 -15.25 -5.44 9.73
C ALA A 56 -14.23 -4.30 9.54
N VAL A 57 -14.36 -3.20 10.27
CA VAL A 57 -13.42 -2.08 10.21
C VAL A 57 -12.05 -2.45 10.80
N MET A 58 -12.00 -3.20 11.91
CA MET A 58 -10.74 -3.72 12.45
C MET A 58 -10.04 -4.67 11.48
N GLN A 59 -10.79 -5.49 10.74
CA GLN A 59 -10.21 -6.38 9.73
C GLN A 59 -9.67 -5.59 8.54
N LEU A 60 -10.41 -4.57 8.09
CA LEU A 60 -9.98 -3.67 7.03
C LEU A 60 -8.69 -2.92 7.40
N GLU A 61 -8.59 -2.38 8.62
CA GLU A 61 -7.40 -1.72 9.15
C GLU A 61 -6.16 -2.64 9.07
N ARG A 62 -6.29 -3.89 9.51
CA ARG A 62 -5.18 -4.86 9.46
C ARG A 62 -4.74 -5.17 8.03
N GLN A 63 -5.70 -5.36 7.12
CA GLN A 63 -5.41 -5.67 5.73
C GLN A 63 -4.70 -4.49 5.04
N VAL A 64 -5.14 -3.26 5.30
CA VAL A 64 -4.50 -2.07 4.74
C VAL A 64 -3.10 -1.87 5.31
N ALA A 65 -2.89 -2.09 6.61
CA ALA A 65 -1.56 -2.05 7.21
C ALA A 65 -0.60 -3.08 6.58
N GLU A 66 -1.07 -4.30 6.31
CA GLU A 66 -0.29 -5.33 5.62
C GLU A 66 0.07 -4.92 4.19
N VAL A 67 -0.90 -4.42 3.42
CA VAL A 67 -0.67 -3.91 2.06
C VAL A 67 0.30 -2.72 2.08
N ALA A 68 0.20 -1.83 3.06
CA ALA A 68 1.11 -0.70 3.21
C ALA A 68 2.54 -1.15 3.46
N GLY A 69 2.75 -2.18 4.29
CA GLY A 69 4.06 -2.80 4.50
C GLY A 69 4.64 -3.32 3.18
N LEU A 70 3.87 -4.15 2.46
CA LEU A 70 4.29 -4.73 1.19
C LEU A 70 4.62 -3.67 0.13
N LEU A 71 3.82 -2.61 0.02
CA LEU A 71 4.07 -1.52 -0.94
C LEU A 71 5.32 -0.72 -0.60
N ARG A 72 5.61 -0.50 0.68
CA ARG A 72 6.84 0.16 1.13
C ARG A 72 8.07 -0.70 0.83
N GLU A 73 7.99 -2.00 1.06
CA GLU A 73 9.05 -2.95 0.68
C GLU A 73 9.32 -2.91 -0.83
N VAL A 74 8.27 -3.00 -1.65
CA VAL A 74 8.39 -2.89 -3.11
C VAL A 74 9.03 -1.57 -3.54
N HIS A 75 8.61 -0.45 -2.94
CA HIS A 75 9.23 0.85 -3.24
C HIS A 75 10.71 0.90 -2.87
N GLN A 76 11.08 0.34 -1.72
CA GLN A 76 12.47 0.28 -1.27
C GLN A 76 13.33 -0.60 -2.17
N ASP A 77 12.81 -1.75 -2.61
CA ASP A 77 13.50 -2.63 -3.54
C ASP A 77 13.75 -1.93 -4.89
N VAL A 78 12.75 -1.24 -5.43
CA VAL A 78 12.88 -0.45 -6.67
C VAL A 78 13.91 0.66 -6.53
N VAL A 79 13.89 1.41 -5.42
CA VAL A 79 14.87 2.49 -5.18
C VAL A 79 16.29 1.94 -5.03
N ARG A 80 16.46 0.80 -4.35
CA ARG A 80 17.77 0.16 -4.13
C ARG A 80 18.38 -0.36 -5.43
N GLU A 81 17.57 -0.86 -6.36
CA GLU A 81 18.09 -1.34 -7.65
C GLU A 81 18.49 -0.20 -8.61
N LEU A 82 18.01 1.02 -8.37
CA LEU A 82 18.31 2.21 -9.20
C LEU A 82 19.44 3.09 -8.64
N SER A 83 19.89 2.83 -7.41
CA SER A 83 21.00 3.53 -6.74
C SER A 83 22.34 2.84 -6.94
#